data_AF-A0AAP5I568-F1
#
_entry.id   AF-A0AAP5I568-F1
#
_cell.length_a   1.000
_cell.length_b   1.000
_cell.length_c   1.000
_cell.angle_alpha   90.00
_cell.angle_beta   90.00
_cell.angle_gamma   90.00
#
_symmetry.space_group_name_H-M   'P 1'
#
loop_
_entity.id
_entity.type
_entity.pdbx_description
1 polymer ?
#
loop_
_entity_poly.entity_id
_entity_poly.type
_entity_poly.pdbx_seq_one_letter_code
_entity_poly.pdbx_strand_id
1 'polypeptide(L)'
;MTELYGGTDPRDIPTYSVRDAARYLRIPTATIRSWTFGRRYQTANGSNFFKPIIVTKDTRPRLLSFTNLKPFAMRCLLHERT
;
A
#
# COMPACT_ATOMS: atom_id res chain seq x y z
N MET A 1 1.19 24.15 10.32
CA MET A 1 1.24 22.82 10.99
C MET A 1 2.29 21.87 10.39
N THR A 2 3.13 22.29 9.44
CA THR A 2 4.23 21.49 8.85
C THR A 2 5.61 21.78 9.49
N GLU A 3 5.76 22.88 10.22
CA GLU A 3 7.03 23.22 10.93
C GLU A 3 7.42 22.19 11.99
N LEU A 4 6.46 21.55 12.66
CA LEU A 4 6.72 20.49 13.65
C LEU A 4 7.27 19.20 13.02
N TYR A 5 7.19 19.05 11.69
CA TYR A 5 7.60 17.87 10.94
C TYR A 5 8.72 18.18 9.94
N GLY A 6 9.53 19.21 10.22
CA GLY A 6 10.67 19.58 9.38
C GLY A 6 10.27 19.95 7.94
N GLY A 7 9.07 20.52 7.75
CA GLY A 7 8.55 20.91 6.44
C GLY A 7 7.94 19.77 5.62
N THR A 8 7.89 18.54 6.15
CA THR A 8 7.21 17.40 5.51
C THR A 8 5.74 17.36 5.92
N ASP A 9 4.81 17.09 4.99
CA ASP A 9 3.42 16.83 5.36
C ASP A 9 3.38 15.61 6.28
N PRO A 10 2.82 15.72 7.51
CA PRO A 10 2.73 14.58 8.43
C PRO A 10 2.02 13.35 7.83
N ARG A 11 1.19 13.54 6.81
CA ARG A 11 0.50 12.45 6.09
C ARG A 11 1.41 11.64 5.18
N ASP A 12 2.55 12.18 4.79
CA ASP A 12 3.56 11.53 3.96
C ASP A 12 4.66 10.85 4.78
N ILE A 13 4.62 11.00 6.10
CA ILE A 13 5.52 10.28 7.01
C ILE A 13 5.15 8.79 6.97
N PRO A 14 6.11 7.89 6.69
CA PRO A 14 5.85 6.47 6.59
C PRO A 14 5.79 5.87 8.00
N THR A 15 4.58 5.64 8.51
CA THR A 15 4.32 5.26 9.91
C THR A 15 3.66 3.89 10.05
N TYR A 16 2.89 3.45 9.04
CA TYR A 16 2.04 2.27 9.14
C TYR A 16 2.71 1.05 8.53
N SER A 17 2.71 -0.08 9.24
CA SER A 17 3.10 -1.35 8.62
C SER A 17 2.00 -1.87 7.69
N VAL A 18 2.35 -2.84 6.83
CA VAL A 18 1.35 -3.53 5.99
C VAL A 18 0.27 -4.23 6.84
N ARG A 19 0.60 -4.67 8.06
CA ARG A 19 -0.40 -5.26 8.98
C ARG A 19 -1.35 -4.20 9.52
N ASP A 20 -0.84 -3.03 9.88
CA ASP A 20 -1.67 -1.93 10.39
C ASP A 20 -2.61 -1.44 9.30
N ALA A 21 -2.10 -1.23 8.08
CA ALA A 21 -2.91 -0.87 6.93
C ALA A 21 -4.01 -1.91 6.65
N ALA A 22 -3.69 -3.21 6.71
CA ALA A 22 -4.67 -4.28 6.56
C ALA A 22 -5.75 -4.23 7.66
N ARG A 23 -5.36 -3.99 8.92
CA ARG A 23 -6.28 -3.90 10.06
C ARG A 23 -7.20 -2.69 9.96
N TYR A 24 -6.66 -1.52 9.60
CA TYR A 24 -7.44 -0.28 9.49
C TYR A 24 -8.40 -0.29 8.30
N LEU A 25 -7.96 -0.82 7.16
CA LEU A 25 -8.77 -0.86 5.95
C LEU A 25 -9.69 -2.10 5.88
N ARG A 26 -9.51 -3.06 6.81
CA ARG A 26 -10.19 -4.37 6.80
C ARG A 26 -9.97 -5.16 5.50
N ILE A 27 -8.80 -5.00 4.89
CA ILE A 27 -8.38 -5.68 3.65
C ILE A 27 -7.43 -6.81 4.02
N PRO A 28 -7.51 -7.99 3.39
CA PRO A 28 -6.55 -9.07 3.63
C PRO A 28 -5.10 -8.59 3.45
N THR A 29 -4.22 -8.97 4.38
CA THR A 29 -2.80 -8.56 4.38
C THR A 29 -2.08 -8.96 3.09
N ALA A 30 -2.45 -10.09 2.48
CA ALA A 30 -1.89 -10.54 1.20
C ALA A 30 -2.20 -9.58 0.03
N THR A 31 -3.37 -8.94 0.04
CA THR A 31 -3.80 -7.97 -0.97
C THR A 31 -2.99 -6.68 -0.83
N ILE A 32 -2.92 -6.11 0.39
CA ILE A 32 -2.08 -4.94 0.67
C ILE A 32 -0.60 -5.23 0.33
N ARG A 33 -0.11 -6.44 0.65
CA ARG A 33 1.26 -6.87 0.30
C ARG A 33 1.50 -6.95 -1.20
N SER A 34 0.55 -7.48 -1.96
CA SER A 34 0.63 -7.55 -3.43
C SER A 34 0.62 -6.15 -4.06
N TRP A 35 -0.11 -5.21 -3.47
CA TRP A 35 -0.18 -3.83 -3.94
C TRP A 35 1.03 -2.98 -3.56
N THR A 36 1.73 -3.33 -2.48
CA THR A 36 2.95 -2.65 -1.99
C THR A 36 4.24 -3.19 -2.57
N PHE A 37 4.37 -4.51 -2.67
CA PHE A 37 5.59 -5.16 -3.14
C PHE A 37 5.49 -5.73 -4.55
N GLY A 38 4.28 -5.76 -5.12
CA GLY A 38 3.98 -6.57 -6.29
C GLY A 38 3.83 -8.05 -5.93
N ARG A 39 3.26 -8.81 -6.86
CA ARG A 39 3.11 -10.26 -6.70
C ARG A 39 3.30 -10.94 -8.06
N ARG A 40 4.17 -11.95 -8.10
CA ARG A 40 4.21 -12.89 -9.23
C ARG A 40 3.06 -13.88 -9.09
N TYR A 41 2.33 -14.11 -10.17
CA TYR A 41 1.27 -15.10 -10.23
C TYR A 41 1.38 -15.92 -11.51
N GLN A 42 0.99 -17.19 -11.43
CA GLN A 42 0.97 -18.09 -12.58
C GLN A 42 -0.29 -17.84 -13.40
N THR A 43 -0.15 -17.86 -14.72
CA THR A 43 -1.25 -17.77 -15.70
C THR A 43 -1.14 -18.95 -16.66
N ALA A 44 -2.21 -19.25 -17.40
CA ALA A 44 -2.21 -20.35 -18.37
C ALA A 44 -1.08 -20.24 -19.42
N ASN A 45 -0.60 -19.03 -19.70
CA ASN A 45 0.49 -18.74 -20.65
C ASN A 45 1.83 -18.39 -19.98
N GLY A 46 2.00 -18.68 -18.68
CA GLY A 46 3.26 -18.46 -17.94
C GLY A 46 3.13 -17.52 -16.74
N SER A 47 4.26 -17.06 -16.19
CA SER A 47 4.25 -16.18 -15.01
C SER A 47 3.99 -14.72 -15.39
N ASN A 48 3.04 -14.09 -14.73
CA ASN A 48 2.78 -12.65 -14.85
C ASN A 48 3.14 -11.93 -13.52
N PHE A 49 3.45 -10.63 -13.61
CA PHE A 49 3.84 -9.82 -12.47
C PHE A 49 2.83 -8.70 -12.25
N PHE A 50 2.20 -8.74 -11.09
CA PHE A 50 1.39 -7.63 -10.60
C PHE A 50 2.32 -6.50 -10.15
N LYS A 51 2.30 -5.39 -10.88
CA LYS A 51 3.10 -4.20 -10.54
C LYS A 51 2.54 -3.55 -9.28
N PRO A 52 3.38 -3.18 -8.30
CA PRO A 52 2.94 -2.44 -7.13
C PRO A 52 2.32 -1.11 -7.56
N ILE A 53 1.18 -0.77 -6.96
CA ILE A 53 0.43 0.46 -7.28
C ILE A 53 1.00 1.63 -6.48
N ILE A 54 1.65 1.34 -5.36
CA ILE A 54 2.16 2.35 -4.43
C ILE A 54 3.67 2.42 -4.52
N VAL A 55 4.16 3.65 -4.75
CA VAL A 55 5.57 3.99 -4.60
C VAL A 55 5.80 4.31 -3.13
N THR A 56 6.34 3.36 -2.38
CA THR A 56 6.86 3.61 -1.02
C THR A 56 8.29 4.12 -1.12
N LYS A 57 8.69 5.07 -0.26
CA LYS A 57 10.11 5.37 -0.07
C LYS A 57 10.82 4.08 0.33
N ASP A 58 12.01 3.80 -0.23
CA ASP A 58 12.73 2.54 -0.04
C ASP A 58 13.41 2.47 1.33
N THR A 59 12.69 2.85 2.38
CA THR A 59 13.09 2.63 3.76
C THR A 59 12.79 1.19 4.11
N ARG A 60 13.77 0.50 4.71
CA ARG A 60 13.58 -0.83 5.30
C ARG A 60 13.38 -0.64 6.81
N PRO A 61 12.27 -1.13 7.41
CA PRO A 61 11.12 -1.80 6.80
C PRO A 61 10.27 -0.84 5.94
N ARG A 62 9.64 -1.35 4.86
CA ARG A 62 8.75 -0.53 4.00
C ARG A 62 7.48 -0.20 4.77
N LEU A 63 7.41 1.04 5.22
CA LEU A 63 6.27 1.61 5.92
C LEU A 63 5.42 2.43 4.94
N LEU A 64 4.13 2.51 5.26
CA LEU A 64 3.11 3.20 4.49
C LEU A 64 2.77 4.52 5.18
N SER A 65 2.61 5.57 4.39
CA SER A 65 2.11 6.85 4.87
C SER A 65 0.59 6.89 4.80
N PHE A 66 -0.03 7.87 5.46
CA PHE A 66 -1.48 8.08 5.38
C PHE A 66 -1.94 8.33 3.93
N THR A 67 -1.14 9.06 3.15
CA THR A 67 -1.39 9.31 1.72
C THR A 67 -1.43 8.00 0.93
N ASN A 68 -0.65 6.98 1.32
CA ASN A 68 -0.70 5.66 0.70
C ASN A 68 -1.96 4.86 1.08
N LEU A 69 -2.66 5.18 2.17
CA LEU A 69 -3.86 4.43 2.60
C LEU A 69 -5.09 4.69 1.72
N LYS A 70 -5.26 5.92 1.21
CA LYS A 70 -6.40 6.31 0.37
C LYS A 70 -6.57 5.45 -0.90
N PRO A 71 -5.53 5.27 -1.74
CA PRO A 71 -5.67 4.44 -2.94
C PRO A 71 -5.94 2.96 -2.62
N PHE A 72 -5.51 2.42 -1.47
CA PHE A 72 -5.87 1.06 -1.08
C PHE A 72 -7.36 0.90 -0.82
N ALA A 73 -7.96 1.84 -0.06
CA ALA A 73 -9.39 1.84 0.21
C ALA A 73 -10.20 1.92 -1.09
N MET A 74 -9.84 2.85 -1.97
CA MET A 74 -10.50 3.03 -3.27
C MET A 74 -10.39 1.78 -4.15
N ARG A 75 -9.22 1.12 -4.18
CA ARG A 75 -9.03 -0.13 -4.95
C ARG A 75 -9.85 -1.29 -4.39
N CYS A 76 -10.03 -1.39 -3.07
CA CYS A 76 -10.87 -2.41 -2.46
C CYS A 76 -12.33 -2.25 -2.89
N LEU A 77 -12.84 -1.02 -2.81
CA LEU A 77 -14.21 -0.70 -3.25
C LEU A 77 -14.44 -0.98 -4.74
N LEU A 78 -13.41 -0.86 -5.58
CA LEU A 78 -13.49 -1.20 -7.00
C LEU A 78 -13.45 -2.72 -7.26
N HIS A 79 -12.76 -3.50 -6.43
CA HIS A 79 -12.67 -4.95 -6.60
C HIS A 79 -13.88 -5.70 -6.00
N GLU A 80 -14.61 -5.09 -5.06
CA GLU A 80 -15.86 -5.63 -4.50
C GLU A 80 -17.07 -5.43 -5.44
N ARG A 81 -16.90 -4.73 -6.57
CA ARG A 81 -17.96 -4.40 -7.54
C ARG A 81 -17.87 -5.21 -8.85
N THR A 82 -16.96 -6.17 -8.96
CA THR A 82 -16.73 -7.04 -10.13
C THR A 82 -16.70 -8.48 -9.71
#